data_AF-A0A1A0LZT1-F1
#
_entry.id   AF-A0A1A0LZT1-F1
#
_cell.length_a   1.000
_cell.length_b   1.000
_cell.length_c   1.000
_cell.angle_alpha   90.00
_cell.angle_beta   90.00
_cell.angle_gamma   90.00
#
_symmetry.space_group_name_H-M   'P 1'
#
loop_
_entity.id
_entity.type
_entity.pdbx_description
1 polymer ?
#
loop_
_entity_poly.entity_id
_entity_poly.type
_entity_poly.pdbx_seq_one_letter_code
_entity_poly.pdbx_strand_id
1 'polypeptide(L)'
;MNDSPSRLHHVVFAVARERHDVVGELFTKLGFSFDEIDLAQLGLRVLLDWNRGIELISPNPGSTSEVAASVTEFLTSHGDGGVFTVVVQVPGASDAEDIAKRYGSATRFRQSFEGEGNYLEEIDLSVFGLPLTFLSTNLP
;
A
#
# COMPACT_ATOMS: atom_id res chain seq x y z
N MET A 1 7.35 20.84 3.20
CA MET A 1 7.63 20.07 1.98
C MET A 1 8.82 19.19 2.26
N ASN A 2 8.72 17.90 2.00
CA ASN A 2 9.85 16.98 2.13
C ASN A 2 10.71 17.16 0.86
N ASP A 3 11.93 17.67 0.99
CA ASP A 3 12.87 17.84 -0.13
C ASP A 3 13.52 16.50 -0.57
N SER A 4 13.01 15.38 -0.05
CA SER A 4 13.51 14.05 -0.38
C SER A 4 13.21 13.72 -1.86
N PRO A 5 14.21 13.26 -2.64
CA PRO A 5 13.99 12.88 -4.02
C PRO A 5 13.00 11.71 -4.11
N SER A 6 12.21 11.69 -5.17
CA SER A 6 11.28 10.59 -5.40
C SER A 6 12.00 9.25 -5.47
N ARG A 7 11.46 8.23 -4.80
CA ARG A 7 12.04 6.89 -4.75
C ARG A 7 10.95 5.82 -4.73
N LEU A 8 11.30 4.60 -5.14
CA LEU A 8 10.52 3.43 -4.78
C LEU A 8 10.56 3.30 -3.25
N HIS A 9 9.39 3.24 -2.62
CA HIS A 9 9.27 3.16 -1.17
C HIS A 9 9.10 1.70 -0.72
N HIS A 10 8.04 1.05 -1.18
CA HIS A 10 7.74 -0.33 -0.87
C HIS A 10 6.80 -0.92 -1.94
N VAL A 11 6.67 -2.23 -1.94
CA VAL A 11 5.72 -2.96 -2.78
C VAL A 11 4.68 -3.61 -1.88
N VAL A 12 3.42 -3.41 -2.20
CA VAL A 12 2.29 -4.00 -1.48
C VAL A 12 1.84 -5.26 -2.21
N PHE A 13 1.90 -6.38 -1.50
CA PHE A 13 1.34 -7.64 -1.96
C PHE A 13 0.00 -7.88 -1.28
N ALA A 14 -1.06 -8.00 -2.07
CA ALA A 14 -2.30 -8.57 -1.58
C ALA A 14 -2.14 -10.09 -1.55
N VAL A 15 -2.50 -10.70 -0.42
CA VAL A 15 -2.38 -12.14 -0.18
C VAL A 15 -3.71 -12.65 0.36
N ALA A 16 -4.13 -13.85 -0.05
CA ALA A 16 -5.30 -14.51 0.52
C ALA A 16 -5.14 -14.66 2.05
N ARG A 17 -6.23 -14.46 2.80
CA ARG A 17 -6.17 -14.32 4.28
C ARG A 17 -5.55 -15.54 4.95
N GLU A 18 -5.80 -16.72 4.42
CA GLU A 18 -5.29 -18.03 4.85
C GLU A 18 -3.82 -18.28 4.48
N ARG A 19 -3.24 -17.48 3.58
CA ARG A 19 -1.83 -17.55 3.17
C ARG A 19 -0.96 -16.50 3.84
N HIS A 20 -1.56 -15.46 4.43
CA HIS A 20 -0.86 -14.30 4.98
C HIS A 20 0.31 -14.67 5.90
N ASP A 21 0.08 -15.57 6.88
CA ASP A 21 1.12 -15.98 7.83
C ASP A 21 2.26 -16.75 7.16
N VAL A 22 1.94 -17.65 6.23
CA VAL A 22 2.94 -18.47 5.53
C VAL A 22 3.80 -17.60 4.60
N VAL A 23 3.21 -16.59 3.95
CA VAL A 23 3.96 -15.63 3.11
C VAL A 23 4.80 -14.71 3.99
N GLY A 24 4.29 -14.26 5.13
CA GLY A 24 5.09 -13.53 6.12
C GLY A 24 6.29 -14.34 6.61
N GLU A 25 6.09 -15.63 6.90
CA GLU A 25 7.17 -16.55 7.28
C GLU A 25 8.21 -16.72 6.17
N LEU A 26 7.77 -16.83 4.91
CA LEU A 26 8.68 -16.89 3.74
C LEU A 26 9.61 -15.68 3.72
N PHE A 27 9.07 -14.46 3.75
CA PHE A 27 9.89 -13.25 3.72
C PHE A 27 10.76 -13.11 4.98
N THR A 28 10.26 -13.50 6.14
CA THR A 28 11.05 -13.53 7.38
C THR A 28 12.26 -14.45 7.24
N LYS A 29 12.07 -15.64 6.66
CA LYS A 29 13.17 -16.59 6.36
C LYS A 29 14.17 -16.05 5.33
N LEU A 30 13.74 -15.13 4.47
CA LEU A 30 14.61 -14.42 3.53
C LEU A 30 15.33 -13.22 4.16
N GLY A 31 15.08 -12.91 5.43
CA GLY A 31 15.76 -11.85 6.19
C GLY A 31 14.99 -10.54 6.33
N PHE A 32 13.70 -10.52 5.99
CA PHE A 32 12.81 -9.39 6.30
C PHE A 32 12.38 -9.42 7.78
N SER A 33 12.03 -8.26 8.30
CA SER A 33 11.56 -8.08 9.68
C SER A 33 10.31 -7.23 9.66
N PHE A 34 9.16 -7.86 9.85
CA PHE A 34 7.86 -7.18 9.78
C PHE A 34 7.45 -6.61 11.12
N ASP A 35 6.90 -5.40 11.07
CA ASP A 35 5.98 -4.89 12.07
C ASP A 35 4.57 -5.37 11.71
N GLU A 36 3.85 -5.95 12.68
CA GLU A 36 2.43 -6.26 12.52
C GLU A 36 1.62 -5.01 12.87
N ILE A 37 0.88 -4.50 11.88
CA ILE A 37 0.06 -3.31 12.02
C ILE A 37 -1.38 -3.73 11.80
N ASP A 38 -2.20 -3.61 12.85
CA ASP A 38 -3.64 -3.76 12.71
C ASP A 38 -4.25 -2.42 12.29
N LEU A 39 -4.49 -2.27 10.99
CA LEU A 39 -5.22 -1.13 10.43
C LEU A 39 -6.72 -1.42 10.49
N ALA A 40 -7.25 -1.59 11.70
CA ALA A 40 -8.66 -1.95 11.93
C ALA A 40 -9.65 -1.02 11.21
N GLN A 41 -9.30 0.28 11.08
CA GLN A 41 -10.10 1.27 10.36
C GLN A 41 -10.13 1.02 8.84
N LEU A 42 -9.05 0.48 8.27
CA LEU A 42 -8.98 0.06 6.88
C LEU A 42 -9.48 -1.37 6.69
N GLY A 43 -9.75 -2.10 7.78
CA GLY A 43 -10.22 -3.47 7.74
C GLY A 43 -9.20 -4.41 7.10
N LEU A 44 -7.92 -4.14 7.28
CA LEU A 44 -6.81 -4.92 6.76
C LEU A 44 -5.96 -5.48 7.90
N ARG A 45 -5.42 -6.67 7.70
CA ARG A 45 -4.23 -7.14 8.41
C ARG A 45 -3.00 -6.80 7.58
N VAL A 46 -1.98 -6.25 8.22
CA VAL A 46 -0.76 -5.80 7.56
C VAL A 46 0.49 -6.36 8.25
N LEU A 47 1.42 -6.86 7.43
CA LEU A 47 2.83 -7.08 7.81
C LEU A 47 3.69 -6.15 6.97
N LEU A 48 4.42 -5.23 7.61
CA LEU A 48 5.20 -4.20 6.91
C LEU A 48 6.65 -4.16 7.39
N ASP A 49 7.61 -4.28 6.47
CA ASP A 49 9.01 -3.96 6.71
C ASP A 49 9.34 -2.66 5.98
N TRP A 50 9.16 -1.52 6.66
CA TRP A 50 9.43 -0.17 6.14
C TRP A 50 10.84 -0.03 5.58
N ASN A 51 11.83 -0.65 6.24
CA ASN A 51 13.23 -0.49 5.89
C ASN A 51 13.64 -1.30 4.66
N ARG A 52 12.87 -2.34 4.32
CA ARG A 52 13.20 -3.26 3.21
C ARG A 52 12.14 -3.31 2.12
N GLY A 53 11.05 -2.56 2.27
CA GLY A 53 10.13 -2.22 1.19
C GLY A 53 9.14 -3.33 0.83
N ILE A 54 8.73 -4.16 1.79
CA ILE A 54 7.68 -5.18 1.58
C ILE A 54 6.53 -4.93 2.54
N GLU A 55 5.32 -4.86 1.97
CA GLU A 55 4.08 -4.87 2.70
C GLU A 55 3.22 -6.06 2.25
N LEU A 56 2.68 -6.81 3.19
CA LEU A 56 1.68 -7.84 2.94
C LEU A 56 0.35 -7.38 3.52
N ILE A 57 -0.70 -7.39 2.70
CA ILE A 57 -2.04 -7.04 3.13
C ILE A 57 -3.03 -8.19 2.87
N SER A 58 -3.95 -8.38 3.81
CA SER A 58 -5.13 -9.22 3.61
C SER A 58 -6.37 -8.54 4.20
N PRO A 59 -7.54 -8.67 3.54
CA PRO A 59 -8.77 -8.14 4.08
C PRO A 59 -9.18 -8.90 5.34
N ASN A 60 -9.61 -8.17 6.37
CA ASN A 60 -10.20 -8.76 7.57
C ASN A 60 -11.58 -9.35 7.21
N PRO A 61 -11.91 -10.56 7.71
CA PRO A 61 -13.21 -11.18 7.44
C PRO A 61 -14.37 -10.27 7.84
N GLY A 62 -15.31 -10.06 6.91
CA GLY A 62 -16.51 -9.24 7.14
C GLY A 62 -16.26 -7.73 7.16
N SER A 63 -15.05 -7.26 6.83
CA SER A 63 -14.81 -5.82 6.66
C SER A 63 -15.70 -5.23 5.57
N THR A 64 -16.18 -4.01 5.81
CA THR A 64 -16.98 -3.22 4.85
C THR A 64 -16.26 -1.95 4.39
N SER A 65 -14.98 -1.79 4.76
CA SER A 65 -14.17 -0.67 4.30
C SER A 65 -13.93 -0.75 2.78
N GLU A 66 -13.84 0.41 2.13
CA GLU A 66 -13.57 0.50 0.69
C GLU A 66 -12.24 -0.15 0.31
N VAL A 67 -11.20 0.04 1.14
CA VAL A 67 -9.88 -0.55 0.91
C VAL A 67 -9.94 -2.07 0.98
N ALA A 68 -10.58 -2.66 2.01
CA ALA A 68 -10.72 -4.11 2.11
C ALA A 68 -11.53 -4.69 0.94
N ALA A 69 -12.58 -3.99 0.49
CA ALA A 69 -13.36 -4.39 -0.68
C ALA A 69 -12.50 -4.42 -1.96
N SER A 70 -11.64 -3.41 -2.17
CA SER A 70 -10.71 -3.38 -3.31
C SER A 70 -9.70 -4.53 -3.27
N VAL A 71 -9.15 -4.85 -2.10
CA VAL A 71 -8.23 -5.99 -1.94
C VAL A 71 -8.95 -7.33 -2.18
N THR A 72 -10.20 -7.47 -1.70
CA THR A 72 -11.03 -8.66 -1.98
C THR A 72 -11.30 -8.84 -3.46
N GLU A 73 -11.63 -7.76 -4.19
CA GLU A 73 -11.84 -7.80 -5.64
C GLU A 73 -10.56 -8.18 -6.39
N PHE A 74 -9.42 -7.63 -5.99
CA PHE A 74 -8.11 -7.99 -6.54
C PHE A 74 -7.83 -9.49 -6.36
N LEU A 75 -7.99 -10.04 -5.15
CA LEU A 75 -7.75 -11.45 -4.89
C LEU A 75 -8.74 -12.36 -5.63
N THR A 76 -10.00 -11.94 -5.76
CA THR A 76 -11.01 -12.69 -6.53
C THR A 76 -10.62 -12.81 -8.01
N SER A 77 -9.95 -11.80 -8.57
CA SER A 77 -9.51 -11.78 -9.97
C SER A 77 -8.13 -12.41 -10.21
N HIS A 78 -7.25 -12.44 -9.19
CA HIS A 78 -5.85 -12.86 -9.34
C HIS A 78 -5.49 -14.17 -8.60
N GLY A 79 -6.38 -14.70 -7.74
CA GLY A 79 -6.15 -15.92 -6.97
C GLY A 79 -5.48 -15.66 -5.61
N ASP A 80 -4.52 -16.51 -5.25
CA ASP A 80 -3.95 -16.56 -3.89
C ASP A 80 -3.09 -15.32 -3.51
N GLY A 81 -2.70 -14.49 -4.47
CA GLY A 81 -2.02 -13.23 -4.21
C GLY A 81 -1.34 -12.59 -5.43
N GLY A 82 -0.82 -11.38 -5.25
CA GLY A 82 -0.11 -10.64 -6.29
C GLY A 82 0.31 -9.24 -5.85
N VAL A 83 1.03 -8.53 -6.72
CA VAL A 83 1.36 -7.12 -6.50
C VAL A 83 0.08 -6.30 -6.60
N PHE A 84 -0.37 -5.76 -5.47
CA PHE A 84 -1.55 -4.93 -5.39
C PHE A 84 -1.26 -3.51 -5.87
N THR A 85 -0.16 -2.92 -5.38
CA THR A 85 0.32 -1.60 -5.79
C THR A 85 1.82 -1.43 -5.51
N VAL A 86 2.46 -0.57 -6.30
CA VAL A 86 3.85 -0.15 -6.11
C VAL A 86 3.86 1.25 -5.54
N VAL A 87 4.45 1.44 -4.35
CA VAL A 87 4.42 2.72 -3.65
C VAL A 87 5.65 3.54 -4.01
N VAL A 88 5.39 4.72 -4.57
CA VAL A 88 6.41 5.69 -4.95
C VAL A 88 6.32 6.88 -4.01
N GLN A 89 7.40 7.08 -3.24
CA GLN A 89 7.49 8.26 -2.40
C GLN A 89 7.75 9.49 -3.28
N VAL A 90 7.00 10.56 -3.03
CA VAL A 90 7.08 11.83 -3.73
C VAL A 90 6.99 12.99 -2.73
N PRO A 91 7.53 14.19 -3.06
CA PRO A 91 7.42 15.35 -2.18
C PRO A 91 5.97 15.75 -1.82
N GLY A 92 5.02 15.54 -2.74
CA GLY A 92 3.59 15.77 -2.53
C GLY A 92 2.77 14.80 -3.39
N ALA A 93 1.88 14.03 -2.76
CA ALA A 93 1.12 13.00 -3.47
C ALA A 93 0.03 13.63 -4.35
N SER A 94 -0.65 14.68 -3.86
CA SER A 94 -1.62 15.45 -4.63
C SER A 94 -1.04 16.05 -5.93
N ASP A 95 0.15 16.66 -5.86
CA ASP A 95 0.83 17.22 -7.05
C ASP A 95 1.22 16.10 -8.04
N ALA A 96 1.69 14.96 -7.53
CA ALA A 96 2.01 13.80 -8.36
C ALA A 96 0.77 13.19 -9.03
N GLU A 97 -0.37 13.17 -8.32
CA GLU A 97 -1.65 12.74 -8.89
C GLU A 97 -2.06 13.64 -10.06
N ASP A 98 -1.92 14.97 -9.93
CA ASP A 98 -2.25 15.91 -11.00
C ASP A 98 -1.35 15.77 -12.23
N ILE A 99 -0.10 15.33 -12.03
CA ILE A 99 0.77 14.91 -13.13
C ILE A 99 0.19 13.63 -13.78
N ALA A 100 -0.11 12.59 -13.00
CA ALA A 100 -0.61 11.31 -13.51
C ALA A 100 -1.96 11.42 -14.23
N LYS A 101 -2.86 12.32 -13.81
CA LYS A 101 -4.13 12.58 -14.49
C LYS A 101 -3.93 12.96 -15.96
N ARG A 102 -2.85 13.70 -16.27
CA ARG A 102 -2.48 14.08 -17.66
C ARG A 102 -2.07 12.89 -18.52
N TYR A 103 -1.74 11.76 -17.89
CA TYR A 103 -1.41 10.49 -18.52
C TYR A 103 -2.58 9.49 -18.48
N GLY A 104 -3.78 9.94 -18.12
CA GLY A 104 -4.99 9.10 -18.11
C GLY A 104 -5.08 8.19 -16.87
N SER A 105 -4.58 8.64 -15.73
CA SER A 105 -4.74 7.88 -14.49
C SER A 105 -6.19 7.82 -14.00
N ALA A 106 -6.50 6.78 -13.24
CA ALA A 106 -7.74 6.63 -12.50
C ALA A 106 -7.43 6.38 -11.02
N THR A 107 -7.83 7.31 -10.14
CA THR A 107 -7.67 7.18 -8.69
C THR A 107 -8.65 6.16 -8.13
N ARG A 108 -8.17 5.24 -7.30
CA ARG A 108 -8.99 4.24 -6.59
C ARG A 108 -9.36 4.73 -5.19
N PHE A 109 -8.40 5.21 -4.40
CA PHE A 109 -8.69 5.82 -3.10
C PHE A 109 -7.66 6.88 -2.71
N ARG A 110 -8.00 7.68 -1.69
CA ARG A 110 -7.12 8.67 -1.06
C ARG A 110 -7.20 8.53 0.45
N GLN A 111 -6.06 8.63 1.11
CA GLN A 111 -5.98 8.66 2.56
C GLN A 111 -4.96 9.70 3.01
N SER A 112 -5.24 10.36 4.12
CA SER A 112 -4.27 11.24 4.76
C SER A 112 -4.36 11.11 6.27
N PHE A 113 -3.20 11.16 6.93
CA PHE A 113 -3.05 11.24 8.37
C PHE A 113 -2.03 12.32 8.70
N GLU A 114 -2.30 13.09 9.76
CA GLU A 114 -1.35 14.03 10.33
C GLU A 114 -1.53 14.05 11.86
N GLY A 115 -0.44 13.87 12.61
CA GLY A 115 -0.47 13.80 14.06
C GLY A 115 0.90 13.52 14.67
N GLU A 116 1.15 14.05 15.87
CA GLU A 116 2.39 13.82 16.64
C GLU A 116 3.69 14.14 15.87
N GLY A 117 3.63 15.09 14.92
CA GLY A 117 4.78 15.46 14.08
C GLY A 117 5.03 14.51 12.90
N ASN A 118 4.20 13.48 12.74
CA ASN A 118 4.18 12.60 11.59
C ASN A 118 3.05 13.00 10.64
N TYR A 119 3.28 12.78 9.35
CA TYR A 119 2.25 12.92 8.33
C TYR A 119 2.39 11.84 7.27
N LEU A 120 1.28 11.53 6.63
CA LEU A 120 1.19 10.60 5.52
C LEU A 120 0.04 11.04 4.63
N GLU A 121 0.30 11.13 3.33
CA GLU A 121 -0.69 11.32 2.27
C GLU A 121 -0.48 10.22 1.24
N GLU A 122 -1.52 9.43 1.01
CA GLU A 122 -1.52 8.32 0.08
C GLU A 122 -2.61 8.49 -0.96
N ILE A 123 -2.21 8.32 -2.23
CA ILE A 123 -3.12 8.34 -3.36
C ILE A 123 -2.84 7.11 -4.21
N ASP A 124 -3.76 6.15 -4.14
CA ASP A 124 -3.70 4.91 -4.90
C ASP A 124 -4.44 5.08 -6.25
N LEU A 125 -3.78 4.72 -7.34
CA LEU A 125 -4.28 4.92 -8.69
C LEU A 125 -3.77 3.85 -9.67
N SER A 126 -4.39 3.83 -10.86
CA SER A 126 -3.87 3.11 -12.03
C SER A 126 -3.50 4.09 -13.12
N VAL A 127 -2.39 3.86 -13.82
CA VAL A 127 -2.03 4.60 -15.04
C VAL A 127 -1.33 3.66 -16.01
N PHE A 128 -1.77 3.60 -17.27
CA PHE A 128 -1.29 2.61 -18.26
C PHE A 128 -1.32 1.15 -17.78
N GLY A 129 -2.24 0.80 -16.87
CA GLY A 129 -2.33 -0.54 -16.25
C GLY A 129 -1.32 -0.78 -15.12
N LEU A 130 -0.49 0.20 -14.77
CA LEU A 130 0.43 0.14 -13.63
C LEU A 130 -0.34 0.51 -12.35
N PRO A 131 -0.37 -0.37 -11.33
CA PRO A 131 -0.92 -0.03 -10.03
C PRO A 131 0.15 0.75 -9.24
N LEU A 132 -0.14 2.02 -8.96
CA LEU A 132 0.77 2.90 -8.25
C LEU A 132 0.07 3.55 -7.06
N THR A 133 0.81 3.72 -5.97
CA THR A 133 0.44 4.62 -4.88
C THR A 133 1.47 5.72 -4.78
N PHE A 134 1.03 6.96 -4.86
CA PHE A 134 1.88 8.10 -4.52
C PHE A 134 1.79 8.35 -3.02
N LEU A 135 2.94 8.39 -2.38
CA LEU A 135 3.08 8.54 -0.95
C LEU A 135 3.90 9.80 -0.64
N SER A 136 3.34 10.74 0.11
CA SER A 136 4.09 11.82 0.76
C SER A 136 4.06 11.59 2.26
N THR A 137 5.24 11.33 2.85
CA THR A 137 5.36 10.99 4.27
C THR A 137 6.74 11.39 4.80
N ASN A 138 6.83 11.61 6.10
CA ASN A 138 8.10 11.65 6.84
C ASN A 138 8.42 10.36 7.62
N LEU A 139 7.57 9.34 7.49
CA LEU A 139 7.84 8.00 8.00
C LEU A 139 8.92 7.29 7.14
N PRO A 140 9.62 6.29 7.70
CA PRO A 140 10.76 5.63 7.05
C PRO A 140 10.41 5.00 5.70
#